data_AF-A0A085V486-F1
#
_entry.id   AF-A0A085V486-F1
#
_cell.length_a   1.000
_cell.length_b   1.000
_cell.length_c   1.000
_cell.angle_alpha   90.00
_cell.angle_beta   90.00
_cell.angle_gamma   90.00
#
_symmetry.space_group_name_H-M   'P 1'
#
loop_
_entity.id
_entity.type
_entity.pdbx_description
1 polymer ?
#
loop_
_entity_poly.entity_id
_entity_poly.type
_entity_poly.pdbx_seq_one_letter_code
_entity_poly.pdbx_strand_id
1 'polypeptide(L)'
;MLYEKKPARREKTFTQPLVLITIMLSAQVAFAVLTTKFPGTFWDIKLIDIVNAVAQVATAGAFYIVFRQYKENKQKDRQTALSVECRALVKSMSSLIVKVTDGVASPSDYERDFTRLCNQAADFREIFTAMREDIIKGISRMHWQEMYFNEFRPRMQYLSLFVFLPNAGIDKDLVHARETRLYHTIPEGLSQDENFSFRVDMVISDPEIADKLDTSKWYWVHHMYEEFFNNKNLNDLLYGTMNKADMYLQAPLLYSLYKLKQKQGLGKEITPVDLRY
;
A
#
# COMPACT_ATOMS: atom_id res chain seq x y z
N MET A 1 -10.45 -15.97 1.98
CA MET A 1 -11.58 -15.09 2.35
C MET A 1 -11.11 -14.00 3.32
N LEU A 2 -10.25 -13.06 2.86
CA LEU A 2 -9.68 -11.99 3.72
C LEU A 2 -10.28 -10.60 3.45
N TYR A 3 -11.21 -10.49 2.51
CA TYR A 3 -11.88 -9.24 2.16
C TYR A 3 -13.31 -9.23 2.69
N GLU A 4 -13.47 -9.03 4.01
CA GLU A 4 -14.75 -8.53 4.51
C GLU A 4 -14.83 -7.04 4.19
N LYS A 5 -15.65 -6.72 3.18
CA LYS A 5 -16.12 -5.36 2.87
C LYS A 5 -16.60 -4.74 4.18
N LYS A 6 -16.00 -3.62 4.60
CA LYS A 6 -16.40 -2.90 5.83
C LYS A 6 -17.93 -2.77 5.80
N PRO A 7 -18.68 -3.35 6.76
CA PRO A 7 -20.12 -3.18 6.78
C PRO A 7 -20.40 -1.68 6.88
N ALA A 8 -21.16 -1.16 5.91
CA ALA A 8 -21.54 0.24 5.85
C ALA A 8 -22.11 0.65 7.21
N ARG A 9 -21.45 1.59 7.91
CA ARG A 9 -21.88 2.30 9.13
C ARG A 9 -23.26 1.88 9.68
N ARG A 10 -23.37 0.65 10.21
CA ARG A 10 -24.58 0.15 10.88
C ARG A 10 -24.30 -0.38 12.28
N GLU A 11 -23.08 -0.20 12.79
CA GLU A 11 -22.72 -0.60 14.16
C GLU A 11 -23.20 0.39 15.24
N LYS A 12 -23.64 1.60 14.86
CA LYS A 12 -24.19 2.54 15.85
C LYS A 12 -25.58 2.14 16.36
N THR A 13 -26.31 1.29 15.63
CA THR A 13 -27.73 1.06 15.93
C THR A 13 -27.99 -0.10 16.89
N PHE A 14 -27.07 -1.05 17.06
CA PHE A 14 -27.32 -2.25 17.87
C PHE A 14 -26.77 -2.18 19.30
N THR A 15 -25.74 -1.37 19.54
CA THR A 15 -25.10 -1.20 20.86
C THR A 15 -25.77 -0.13 21.72
N GLN A 16 -26.29 0.93 21.10
CA GLN A 16 -27.07 1.97 21.77
C GLN A 16 -28.33 1.45 22.48
N PRO A 17 -29.19 0.61 21.87
CA PRO A 17 -30.39 0.12 22.54
C PRO A 17 -30.05 -0.78 23.73
N LEU A 18 -28.99 -1.60 23.66
CA LEU A 18 -28.64 -2.50 24.77
C LEU A 18 -28.15 -1.73 26.00
N VAL A 19 -27.30 -0.71 25.81
CA VAL A 19 -26.88 0.19 26.89
C VAL A 19 -28.06 1.03 27.41
N LEU A 20 -28.91 1.53 26.52
CA LEU A 20 -30.14 2.24 26.90
C LEU A 20 -31.10 1.35 27.69
N ILE A 21 -31.25 0.07 27.32
CA ILE A 21 -32.08 -0.91 28.03
C ILE A 21 -31.50 -1.16 29.43
N THR A 22 -30.18 -1.32 29.58
CA THR A 22 -29.56 -1.50 30.89
C THR A 22 -29.67 -0.25 31.78
N ILE A 23 -29.56 0.94 31.20
CA ILE A 23 -29.77 2.21 31.92
C ILE A 23 -31.25 2.37 32.27
N MET A 24 -32.18 2.04 31.37
CA MET A 24 -33.62 2.12 31.63
C MET A 24 -34.07 1.10 32.67
N LEU A 25 -33.56 -0.12 32.64
CA LEU A 25 -33.85 -1.15 33.64
C LEU A 25 -33.28 -0.76 35.02
N SER A 26 -32.05 -0.25 35.08
CA SER A 26 -31.48 0.22 36.34
C SER A 26 -32.20 1.46 36.88
N ALA A 27 -32.61 2.39 36.01
CA ALA A 27 -33.44 3.54 36.36
C ALA A 27 -34.86 3.12 36.80
N GLN A 28 -35.49 2.13 36.16
CA GLN A 28 -36.79 1.61 36.53
C GLN A 28 -36.76 0.87 37.87
N VAL A 29 -35.70 0.09 38.13
CA VAL A 29 -35.51 -0.56 39.44
C VAL A 29 -35.27 0.49 40.52
N ALA A 30 -34.42 1.49 40.28
CA ALA A 30 -34.21 2.59 41.20
C ALA A 30 -35.49 3.41 41.45
N PHE A 31 -36.24 3.71 40.39
CA PHE A 31 -37.52 4.41 40.47
C PHE A 31 -38.57 3.58 41.22
N ALA A 32 -38.66 2.27 40.98
CA ALA A 32 -39.57 1.38 41.69
C ALA A 32 -39.23 1.29 43.18
N VAL A 33 -37.94 1.23 43.55
CA VAL A 33 -37.49 1.28 44.95
C VAL A 33 -37.86 2.60 45.61
N LEU A 34 -37.71 3.72 44.89
CA LEU A 34 -38.12 5.03 45.37
C LEU A 34 -39.65 5.11 45.52
N THR A 35 -40.43 4.81 44.48
CA THR A 35 -41.89 5.05 44.53
C THR A 35 -42.67 4.06 45.40
N THR A 36 -42.23 2.80 45.53
CA THR A 36 -42.94 1.79 46.35
C THR A 36 -42.72 1.98 47.86
N LYS A 37 -41.67 2.71 48.27
CA LYS A 37 -41.38 3.00 49.69
C LYS A 37 -41.56 4.48 50.07
N PHE A 38 -42.00 5.35 49.17
CA PHE A 38 -41.96 6.80 49.42
C PHE A 38 -43.08 7.44 50.25
N PRO A 39 -44.31 6.91 50.42
CA PRO A 39 -45.24 7.55 51.34
C PRO A 39 -45.05 6.94 52.74
N GLY A 40 -43.96 7.33 53.44
CA GLY A 40 -43.83 7.13 54.89
C GLY A 40 -42.43 6.84 55.45
N THR A 41 -41.48 6.35 54.65
CA THR A 41 -40.23 5.73 55.16
C THR A 41 -38.94 6.31 54.56
N PHE A 42 -38.91 7.63 54.30
CA PHE A 42 -37.69 8.31 53.83
C PHE A 42 -36.49 8.12 54.78
N TRP A 43 -36.74 7.99 56.09
CA TRP A 43 -35.72 7.72 57.11
C TRP A 43 -35.38 6.22 57.30
N ASP A 44 -36.11 5.33 56.62
CA ASP A 44 -36.02 3.86 56.75
C ASP A 44 -35.37 3.21 55.53
N ILE A 45 -34.74 4.01 54.65
CA ILE A 45 -33.90 3.50 53.58
C ILE A 45 -32.73 2.76 54.22
N LYS A 46 -32.83 1.43 54.26
CA LYS A 46 -31.77 0.57 54.82
C LYS A 46 -30.51 0.83 54.02
N LEU A 47 -29.40 1.02 54.71
CA LEU A 47 -28.06 1.23 54.15
C LEU A 47 -27.72 0.16 53.07
N ILE A 48 -28.28 -1.05 53.23
CA ILE A 48 -28.23 -2.18 52.30
C ILE A 48 -28.85 -1.86 50.92
N ASP A 49 -29.95 -1.11 50.85
CA ASP A 49 -30.62 -0.77 49.59
C ASP A 49 -29.78 0.23 48.77
N ILE A 50 -29.11 1.19 49.45
CA ILE A 50 -28.16 2.12 48.82
C ILE A 50 -26.93 1.36 48.32
N VAL A 51 -26.40 0.44 49.14
CA VAL A 51 -25.27 -0.41 48.76
C VAL A 51 -25.61 -1.27 47.54
N ASN A 52 -26.82 -1.84 47.47
CA ASN A 52 -27.28 -2.62 46.32
C ASN A 52 -27.41 -1.77 45.05
N ALA A 53 -27.94 -0.54 45.15
CA ALA A 53 -28.02 0.38 44.01
C ALA A 53 -26.63 0.78 43.51
N VAL A 54 -25.69 1.10 44.41
CA VAL A 54 -24.29 1.39 44.06
C VAL A 54 -23.61 0.18 43.43
N ALA A 55 -23.85 -1.02 43.94
CA ALA A 55 -23.32 -2.26 43.38
C ALA A 55 -23.83 -2.52 41.95
N GLN A 56 -25.10 -2.25 41.67
CA GLN A 56 -25.68 -2.39 40.33
C GLN A 56 -25.09 -1.38 39.34
N VAL A 57 -24.91 -0.12 39.75
CA VAL A 57 -24.25 0.91 38.91
C VAL A 57 -22.79 0.55 38.66
N ALA A 58 -22.07 0.08 39.68
CA ALA A 58 -20.68 -0.38 39.55
C ALA A 58 -20.58 -1.58 38.59
N THR A 59 -21.53 -2.52 38.66
CA THR A 59 -21.59 -3.69 37.77
C THR A 59 -21.85 -3.28 36.32
N ALA A 60 -22.80 -2.37 36.09
CA ALA A 60 -23.06 -1.83 34.76
C ALA A 60 -21.84 -1.07 34.19
N GLY A 61 -21.16 -0.29 35.04
CA GLY A 61 -19.90 0.38 34.69
C GLY A 61 -18.79 -0.61 34.33
N ALA A 62 -18.63 -1.69 35.10
CA ALA A 62 -17.67 -2.75 34.82
C ALA A 62 -17.95 -3.44 33.49
N PHE A 63 -19.21 -3.81 33.21
CA PHE A 63 -19.59 -4.38 31.91
C PHE A 63 -19.32 -3.43 30.74
N TYR A 64 -19.58 -2.13 30.92
CA TYR A 64 -19.27 -1.13 29.90
C TYR A 64 -17.77 -1.04 29.61
N ILE A 65 -16.93 -1.04 30.67
CA ILE A 65 -15.47 -1.03 30.53
C ILE A 65 -14.98 -2.29 29.83
N VAL A 66 -15.45 -3.47 30.26
CA VAL A 66 -15.11 -4.77 29.65
C VAL A 66 -15.50 -4.80 28.18
N PHE A 67 -16.70 -4.32 27.84
CA PHE A 67 -17.15 -4.25 26.45
C PHE A 67 -16.28 -3.30 25.60
N ARG A 68 -15.91 -2.13 26.14
CA ARG A 68 -15.01 -1.19 25.47
C ARG A 68 -13.64 -1.84 25.23
N GLN A 69 -13.09 -2.50 26.23
CA GLN A 69 -11.81 -3.21 26.15
C GLN A 69 -11.84 -4.36 25.14
N TYR A 70 -12.94 -5.14 25.09
CA TYR A 70 -13.13 -6.18 24.08
C TYR A 70 -13.10 -5.61 22.66
N LYS A 71 -13.80 -4.48 22.42
CA LYS A 71 -13.81 -3.82 21.11
C LYS A 71 -12.43 -3.29 20.73
N GLU A 72 -11.73 -2.67 21.66
CA GLU A 72 -10.36 -2.18 21.46
C GLU A 72 -9.38 -3.33 21.18
N ASN A 73 -9.48 -4.44 21.90
CA ASN A 73 -8.64 -5.62 21.70
C ASN A 73 -8.91 -6.25 20.32
N LYS A 74 -10.17 -6.45 19.93
CA LYS A 74 -10.51 -6.98 18.60
C LYS A 74 -9.99 -6.09 17.46
N GLN A 75 -9.97 -4.77 17.67
CA GLN A 75 -9.37 -3.85 16.70
C GLN A 75 -7.85 -4.01 16.63
N LYS A 76 -7.16 -4.11 17.77
CA LYS A 76 -5.72 -4.34 17.83
C LYS A 76 -5.32 -5.68 17.19
N ASP A 77 -6.07 -6.74 17.45
CA ASP A 77 -5.85 -8.06 16.86
C ASP A 77 -5.95 -8.00 15.33
N ARG A 78 -6.98 -7.31 14.82
CA ARG A 78 -7.13 -7.07 13.38
C ARG A 78 -5.95 -6.26 12.80
N GLN A 79 -5.56 -5.16 13.42
CA GLN A 79 -4.42 -4.36 12.92
C GLN A 79 -3.12 -5.19 12.90
N THR A 80 -2.92 -6.02 13.93
CA THR A 80 -1.76 -6.91 14.03
C THR A 80 -1.77 -7.95 12.90
N ALA A 81 -2.90 -8.60 12.64
CA ALA A 81 -3.04 -9.55 11.53
C ALA A 81 -2.78 -8.89 10.16
N LEU A 82 -3.34 -7.70 9.92
CA LEU A 82 -3.10 -6.95 8.67
C LEU A 82 -1.61 -6.58 8.52
N SER A 83 -0.96 -6.17 9.61
CA SER A 83 0.47 -5.83 9.59
C SER A 83 1.37 -7.04 9.31
N VAL A 84 1.02 -8.20 9.84
CA VAL A 84 1.73 -9.46 9.55
C VAL A 84 1.64 -9.78 8.06
N GLU A 85 0.45 -9.64 7.47
CA GLU A 85 0.25 -9.86 6.03
C GLU A 85 1.03 -8.84 5.19
N CYS A 86 0.98 -7.55 5.54
CA CYS A 86 1.78 -6.49 4.91
C CYS A 86 3.27 -6.83 4.94
N ARG A 87 3.81 -7.29 6.07
CA ARG A 87 5.22 -7.69 6.20
C ARG A 87 5.55 -8.90 5.32
N ALA A 88 4.65 -9.88 5.26
CA ALA A 88 4.82 -11.06 4.42
C ALA A 88 4.85 -10.68 2.93
N LEU A 89 3.94 -9.79 2.50
CA LEU A 89 3.93 -9.24 1.15
C LEU A 89 5.23 -8.49 0.84
N VAL A 90 5.67 -7.57 1.71
CA VAL A 90 6.92 -6.82 1.53
C VAL A 90 8.11 -7.76 1.38
N LYS A 91 8.24 -8.76 2.25
CA LYS A 91 9.32 -9.75 2.17
C LYS A 91 9.26 -10.54 0.85
N SER A 92 8.07 -10.92 0.42
CA SER A 92 7.89 -11.60 -0.87
C SER A 92 8.25 -10.70 -2.04
N MET A 93 7.87 -9.42 -2.02
CA MET A 93 8.22 -8.46 -3.06
C MET A 93 9.72 -8.24 -3.13
N SER A 94 10.40 -8.05 -1.99
CA SER A 94 11.87 -7.98 -1.94
C SER A 94 12.51 -9.21 -2.60
N SER A 95 12.05 -10.42 -2.25
CA SER A 95 12.59 -11.65 -2.85
C SER A 95 12.35 -11.74 -4.38
N LEU A 96 11.20 -11.23 -4.83
CA LEU A 96 10.84 -11.24 -6.25
C LEU A 96 11.65 -10.20 -7.02
N ILE A 97 11.87 -9.01 -6.45
CA ILE A 97 12.73 -7.97 -7.01
C ILE A 97 14.14 -8.52 -7.24
N VAL A 98 14.73 -9.14 -6.21
CA VAL A 98 16.06 -9.78 -6.31
C VAL A 98 16.08 -10.82 -7.44
N LYS A 99 15.06 -11.69 -7.50
CA LYS A 99 14.97 -12.72 -8.54
C LYS A 99 14.91 -12.13 -9.95
N VAL A 100 14.12 -11.09 -10.15
CA VAL A 100 13.90 -10.45 -11.48
C VAL A 100 15.16 -9.74 -11.96
N THR A 101 15.94 -9.17 -11.05
CA THR A 101 17.11 -8.35 -11.41
C THR A 101 18.40 -9.17 -11.53
N ASP A 102 18.51 -10.25 -10.76
CA ASP A 102 19.71 -11.08 -10.71
C ASP A 102 19.62 -12.29 -11.67
N GLY A 103 18.45 -12.53 -12.27
CA GLY A 103 18.17 -13.69 -13.12
C GLY A 103 18.46 -13.50 -14.61
N VAL A 104 19.04 -14.53 -15.23
CA VAL A 104 19.06 -14.76 -16.70
C VAL A 104 17.68 -15.29 -17.13
N ALA A 105 16.63 -14.53 -16.85
CA ALA A 105 15.26 -14.96 -17.07
C ALA A 105 14.81 -14.66 -18.51
N SER A 106 13.99 -15.51 -19.12
CA SER A 106 13.43 -15.24 -20.45
C SER A 106 12.43 -14.06 -20.38
N PRO A 107 12.05 -13.41 -21.49
CA PRO A 107 11.08 -12.30 -21.46
C PRO A 107 9.76 -12.64 -20.80
N SER A 108 9.28 -13.87 -21.00
CA SER A 108 8.03 -14.35 -20.41
C SER A 108 8.15 -14.50 -18.90
N ASP A 109 9.36 -14.77 -18.38
CA ASP A 109 9.64 -14.75 -16.95
C ASP A 109 9.65 -13.33 -16.40
N TYR A 110 10.19 -12.35 -17.14
CA TYR A 110 10.15 -10.93 -16.77
C TYR A 110 8.72 -10.41 -16.67
N GLU A 111 7.90 -10.63 -17.71
CA GLU A 111 6.49 -10.23 -17.70
C GLU A 111 5.72 -10.87 -16.54
N ARG A 112 5.87 -12.18 -16.35
CA ARG A 112 5.23 -12.91 -15.25
C ARG A 112 5.64 -12.36 -13.89
N ASP A 113 6.94 -12.17 -13.68
CA ASP A 113 7.46 -11.81 -12.37
C ASP A 113 7.21 -10.33 -12.06
N PHE A 114 7.28 -9.41 -13.04
CA PHE A 114 6.83 -8.02 -12.85
C PHE A 114 5.32 -7.92 -12.63
N THR A 115 4.51 -8.72 -13.34
CA THR A 115 3.06 -8.77 -13.10
C THR A 115 2.76 -9.24 -11.68
N ARG A 116 3.47 -10.28 -11.21
CA ARG A 116 3.35 -10.76 -9.84
C ARG A 116 3.77 -9.70 -8.82
N LEU A 117 4.84 -8.96 -9.09
CA LEU A 117 5.28 -7.84 -8.24
C LEU A 117 4.20 -6.76 -8.13
N CYS A 118 3.60 -6.38 -9.26
CA CYS A 118 2.49 -5.41 -9.29
C CYS A 118 1.28 -5.89 -8.48
N ASN A 119 0.90 -7.17 -8.62
CA ASN A 119 -0.22 -7.73 -7.88
C ASN A 119 0.04 -7.70 -6.37
N GLN A 120 1.25 -8.03 -5.93
CA GLN A 120 1.62 -7.97 -4.52
C GLN A 120 1.65 -6.54 -3.97
N ALA A 121 2.08 -5.58 -4.79
CA ALA A 121 2.03 -4.17 -4.44
C ALA A 121 0.58 -3.66 -4.29
N ALA A 122 -0.29 -4.04 -5.23
CA ALA A 122 -1.71 -3.71 -5.17
C ALA A 122 -2.39 -4.33 -3.93
N ASP A 123 -2.14 -5.61 -3.65
CA ASP A 123 -2.63 -6.28 -2.44
C ASP A 123 -2.12 -5.58 -1.16
N PHE A 124 -0.84 -5.21 -1.12
CA PHE A 124 -0.28 -4.45 0.00
C PHE A 124 -1.02 -3.12 0.18
N ARG A 125 -1.24 -2.37 -0.90
CA ARG A 125 -1.93 -1.08 -0.85
C ARG A 125 -3.37 -1.21 -0.35
N GLU A 126 -4.10 -2.22 -0.81
CA GLU A 126 -5.46 -2.51 -0.32
C GLU A 126 -5.48 -2.80 1.18
N ILE A 127 -4.54 -3.62 1.67
CA ILE A 127 -4.43 -3.92 3.11
C ILE A 127 -4.02 -2.67 3.89
N PHE A 128 -3.02 -1.94 3.42
CA PHE A 128 -2.48 -0.74 4.06
C PHE A 128 -3.52 0.38 4.18
N THR A 129 -4.32 0.61 3.14
CA THR A 129 -5.42 1.59 3.17
C THR A 129 -6.57 1.16 4.08
N ALA A 130 -6.75 -0.15 4.30
CA ALA A 130 -7.73 -0.67 5.25
C ALA A 130 -7.29 -0.51 6.72
N MET A 131 -5.99 -0.38 7.00
CA MET A 131 -5.43 -0.17 8.34
C MET A 131 -5.82 1.19 8.91
N ARG A 132 -5.86 1.29 10.25
CA ARG A 132 -6.11 2.55 10.95
C ARG A 132 -4.78 3.28 11.11
N GLU A 133 -4.78 4.61 11.06
CA GLU A 133 -3.57 5.37 11.37
C GLU A 133 -3.20 5.17 12.84
N ASP A 134 -2.12 4.43 13.06
CA ASP A 134 -1.50 4.13 14.35
C ASP A 134 -0.05 3.66 14.13
N ILE A 135 0.62 3.26 15.22
CA ILE A 135 2.00 2.76 15.17
C ILE A 135 2.13 1.55 14.24
N ILE A 136 1.12 0.68 14.17
CA ILE A 136 1.18 -0.55 13.37
C ILE A 136 1.17 -0.20 11.87
N LYS A 137 0.30 0.71 11.44
CA LYS A 137 0.33 1.23 10.06
C LYS A 137 1.64 1.96 9.76
N GLY A 138 2.16 2.73 10.73
CA GLY A 138 3.48 3.34 10.64
C GLY A 138 4.62 2.35 10.40
N ILE A 139 4.62 1.21 11.10
CA ILE A 139 5.61 0.14 10.89
C ILE A 139 5.46 -0.51 9.51
N SER A 140 4.23 -0.78 9.07
CA SER A 140 3.98 -1.30 7.72
C SER A 140 4.48 -0.32 6.63
N ARG A 141 4.34 0.99 6.85
CA ARG A 141 4.90 2.03 5.98
C ARG A 141 6.43 1.97 5.94
N MET A 142 7.09 1.85 7.10
CA MET A 142 8.55 1.74 7.17
C MET A 142 9.08 0.53 6.42
N HIS A 143 8.43 -0.64 6.53
CA HIS A 143 8.84 -1.82 5.77
C HIS A 143 8.69 -1.63 4.25
N TRP A 144 7.61 -0.98 3.81
CA TRP A 144 7.45 -0.63 2.40
C TRP A 144 8.57 0.30 1.93
N GLN A 145 8.86 1.37 2.69
CA GLN A 145 9.94 2.32 2.38
C GLN A 145 11.31 1.63 2.34
N GLU A 146 11.58 0.73 3.29
CA GLU A 146 12.82 -0.05 3.35
C GLU A 146 12.98 -0.90 2.08
N MET A 147 11.95 -1.65 1.69
CA MET A 147 11.96 -2.42 0.43
C MET A 147 12.11 -1.49 -0.78
N TYR A 148 11.41 -0.37 -0.80
CA TYR A 148 11.44 0.57 -1.92
C TYR A 148 12.82 1.18 -2.14
N PHE A 149 13.43 1.72 -1.09
CA PHE A 149 14.69 2.45 -1.20
C PHE A 149 15.92 1.54 -1.21
N ASN A 150 15.88 0.40 -0.52
CA ASN A 150 17.05 -0.49 -0.39
C ASN A 150 17.05 -1.63 -1.41
N GLU A 151 15.88 -2.10 -1.85
CA GLU A 151 15.79 -3.24 -2.77
C GLU A 151 15.33 -2.81 -4.17
N PHE A 152 14.16 -2.17 -4.26
CA PHE A 152 13.53 -1.84 -5.53
C PHE A 152 14.31 -0.80 -6.34
N ARG A 153 14.49 0.40 -5.78
CA ARG A 153 15.11 1.53 -6.49
C ARG A 153 16.51 1.19 -7.00
N PRO A 154 17.45 0.66 -6.19
CA PRO A 154 18.81 0.40 -6.67
C PRO A 154 18.85 -0.61 -7.82
N ARG A 155 17.94 -1.58 -7.81
CA ARG A 155 17.89 -2.63 -8.82
C ARG A 155 17.18 -2.21 -10.11
N MET A 156 16.12 -1.41 -9.99
CA MET A 156 15.45 -0.86 -11.16
C MET A 156 16.27 0.22 -11.86
N GLN A 157 17.08 0.98 -11.11
CA GLN A 157 17.96 2.01 -11.64
C GLN A 157 18.98 1.45 -12.62
N TYR A 158 19.53 0.25 -12.34
CA TYR A 158 20.57 -0.37 -13.15
C TYR A 158 20.10 -1.62 -13.90
N LEU A 159 18.79 -1.71 -14.17
CA LEU A 159 18.23 -2.83 -14.92
C LEU A 159 18.82 -2.84 -16.35
N SER A 160 19.55 -3.90 -16.68
CA SER A 160 20.41 -3.94 -17.86
C SER A 160 19.64 -4.13 -19.18
N LEU A 161 19.84 -3.19 -20.11
CA LEU A 161 19.40 -3.29 -21.50
C LEU A 161 19.94 -4.55 -22.19
N PHE A 162 21.18 -4.92 -21.88
CA PHE A 162 21.87 -6.08 -22.47
C PHE A 162 21.30 -7.42 -22.02
N VAL A 163 20.51 -7.42 -20.95
CA VAL A 163 19.76 -8.58 -20.52
C VAL A 163 18.34 -8.49 -21.09
N PHE A 164 17.69 -7.34 -20.95
CA PHE A 164 16.28 -7.19 -21.33
C PHE A 164 16.03 -7.28 -22.84
N LEU A 165 16.76 -6.52 -23.67
CA LEU A 165 16.48 -6.40 -25.11
C LEU A 165 16.79 -7.68 -25.89
N PRO A 166 17.93 -8.38 -25.66
CA PRO A 166 18.20 -9.65 -26.33
C PRO A 166 17.17 -10.71 -26.01
N ASN A 167 16.74 -10.76 -24.75
CA ASN A 167 15.64 -11.61 -24.36
C ASN A 167 14.39 -11.24 -25.18
N ALA A 168 14.05 -9.96 -25.33
CA ALA A 168 12.90 -9.50 -26.11
C ALA A 168 13.00 -9.72 -27.64
N GLY A 169 14.01 -10.46 -28.12
CA GLY A 169 14.19 -10.78 -29.54
C GLY A 169 14.96 -9.74 -30.34
N ILE A 170 15.58 -8.77 -29.67
CA ILE A 170 16.44 -7.76 -30.31
C ILE A 170 17.86 -8.31 -30.43
N ASP A 171 18.50 -8.11 -31.57
CA ASP A 171 19.89 -8.51 -31.74
C ASP A 171 20.82 -7.79 -30.73
N LYS A 172 21.62 -8.57 -30.00
CA LYS A 172 22.56 -8.05 -29.00
C LYS A 172 23.62 -7.14 -29.62
N ASP A 173 24.06 -7.45 -30.84
CA ASP A 173 25.08 -6.66 -31.53
C ASP A 173 24.51 -5.32 -31.98
N LEU A 174 23.22 -5.29 -32.37
CA LEU A 174 22.50 -4.05 -32.63
C LEU A 174 22.45 -3.18 -31.37
N VAL A 175 22.08 -3.74 -30.22
CA VAL A 175 22.04 -3.00 -28.94
C VAL A 175 23.41 -2.41 -28.60
N HIS A 176 24.48 -3.21 -28.71
CA HIS A 176 25.83 -2.77 -28.42
C HIS A 176 26.31 -1.66 -29.38
N ALA A 177 26.02 -1.80 -30.68
CA ALA A 177 26.36 -0.80 -31.68
C ALA A 177 25.59 0.52 -31.47
N ARG A 178 24.36 0.48 -30.96
CA ARG A 178 23.59 1.69 -30.61
C ARG A 178 24.12 2.35 -29.36
N GLU A 179 24.39 1.60 -28.30
CA GLU A 179 24.97 2.16 -27.07
C GLU A 179 26.34 2.82 -27.35
N THR A 180 27.20 2.14 -28.11
CA THR A 180 28.55 2.65 -28.47
C THR A 180 28.47 3.97 -29.24
N ARG A 181 27.52 4.11 -30.17
CA ARG A 181 27.30 5.36 -30.91
C ARG A 181 26.84 6.51 -30.02
N LEU A 182 26.08 6.20 -28.97
CA LEU A 182 25.55 7.22 -28.07
C LEU A 182 26.60 7.82 -27.12
N TYR A 183 27.74 7.16 -26.89
CA TYR A 183 28.83 7.71 -26.07
C TYR A 183 29.32 9.08 -26.52
N HIS A 184 29.26 9.37 -27.82
CA HIS A 184 29.66 10.66 -28.39
C HIS A 184 28.51 11.67 -28.54
N THR A 185 27.29 11.27 -28.18
CA THR A 185 26.07 12.08 -28.33
C THR A 185 25.51 12.52 -26.96
N ILE A 186 26.22 12.20 -25.88
CA ILE A 186 25.80 12.55 -24.51
C ILE A 186 25.93 14.06 -24.31
N PRO A 187 24.87 14.76 -23.89
CA PRO A 187 24.94 16.17 -23.54
C PRO A 187 25.95 16.44 -22.42
N GLU A 188 26.72 17.52 -22.54
CA GLU A 188 27.61 17.96 -21.46
C GLU A 188 26.80 18.41 -20.23
N GLY A 189 27.32 18.15 -19.03
CA GLY A 189 26.75 18.64 -17.76
C GLY A 189 25.73 17.73 -17.08
N LEU A 190 25.41 16.57 -17.65
CA LEU A 190 24.56 15.57 -17.01
C LEU A 190 25.34 14.77 -15.93
N SER A 191 24.68 14.49 -14.81
CA SER A 191 25.19 13.56 -13.79
C SER A 191 25.29 12.13 -14.33
N GLN A 192 26.01 11.25 -13.63
CA GLN A 192 26.17 9.85 -14.03
C GLN A 192 24.82 9.13 -14.19
N ASP A 193 23.86 9.39 -13.30
CA ASP A 193 22.53 8.79 -13.33
C ASP A 193 21.68 9.33 -14.49
N GLU A 194 21.76 10.63 -14.75
CA GLU A 194 21.08 11.26 -15.90
C GLU A 194 21.66 10.77 -17.23
N ASN A 195 22.99 10.58 -17.30
CA ASN A 195 23.67 10.02 -18.45
C ASN A 195 23.21 8.60 -18.75
N PHE A 196 23.16 7.75 -17.72
CA PHE A 196 22.65 6.40 -17.87
C PHE A 196 21.21 6.40 -18.37
N SER A 197 20.37 7.23 -17.75
CA SER A 197 18.94 7.34 -18.10
C SER A 197 18.73 7.82 -19.54
N PHE A 198 19.53 8.81 -19.96
CA PHE A 198 19.51 9.34 -21.32
C PHE A 198 19.87 8.28 -22.35
N ARG A 199 20.96 7.53 -22.11
CA ARG A 199 21.38 6.45 -23.02
C ARG A 199 20.29 5.39 -23.16
N VAL A 200 19.64 5.03 -22.05
CA VAL A 200 18.56 4.04 -22.07
C VAL A 200 17.37 4.52 -22.91
N ASP A 201 16.91 5.75 -22.71
CA ASP A 201 15.80 6.33 -23.49
C ASP A 201 16.14 6.42 -24.98
N MET A 202 17.38 6.76 -25.32
CA MET A 202 17.85 6.84 -26.70
C MET A 202 17.93 5.48 -27.39
N VAL A 203 18.40 4.43 -26.71
CA VAL A 203 18.44 3.07 -27.27
C VAL A 203 17.02 2.55 -27.51
N ILE A 204 16.13 2.68 -26.52
CA ILE A 204 14.75 2.19 -26.64
C ILE A 204 13.95 2.98 -27.68
N SER A 205 14.23 4.28 -27.83
CA SER A 205 13.58 5.14 -28.81
C SER A 205 14.14 5.01 -30.24
N ASP A 206 15.20 4.23 -30.47
CA ASP A 206 15.73 3.97 -31.81
C ASP A 206 14.67 3.25 -32.65
N PRO A 207 14.31 3.73 -33.86
CA PRO A 207 13.23 3.14 -34.66
C PRO A 207 13.39 1.65 -34.92
N GLU A 208 14.63 1.18 -35.16
CA GLU A 208 14.90 -0.22 -35.48
C GLU A 208 14.66 -1.15 -34.28
N ILE A 209 14.82 -0.61 -33.06
CA ILE A 209 14.54 -1.33 -31.81
C ILE A 209 13.05 -1.16 -31.47
N ALA A 210 12.54 0.06 -31.48
CA ALA A 210 11.16 0.39 -31.13
C ALA A 210 10.12 -0.37 -31.96
N ASP A 211 10.35 -0.53 -33.26
CA ASP A 211 9.44 -1.24 -34.17
C ASP A 211 9.41 -2.76 -33.93
N LYS A 212 10.49 -3.32 -33.36
CA LYS A 212 10.60 -4.74 -33.03
C LYS A 212 10.02 -5.07 -31.64
N LEU A 213 9.82 -4.06 -30.79
CA LEU A 213 9.25 -4.24 -29.46
C LEU A 213 7.71 -4.18 -29.50
N ASP A 214 7.06 -5.33 -29.37
CA ASP A 214 5.61 -5.43 -29.19
C ASP A 214 5.20 -5.03 -27.75
N THR A 215 4.82 -3.77 -27.55
CA THR A 215 4.42 -3.26 -26.22
C THR A 215 2.95 -3.53 -25.87
N SER A 216 2.17 -4.11 -26.78
CA SER A 216 0.73 -4.33 -26.60
C SER A 216 0.40 -5.23 -25.42
N LYS A 217 1.30 -6.16 -25.09
CA LYS A 217 1.14 -7.13 -24.00
C LYS A 217 1.70 -6.63 -22.67
N TRP A 218 2.43 -5.52 -22.66
CA TRP A 218 3.15 -5.05 -21.48
C TRP A 218 2.26 -4.23 -20.54
N TYR A 219 1.13 -4.79 -20.10
CA TYR A 219 0.25 -4.17 -19.12
C TYR A 219 0.98 -3.90 -17.79
N TRP A 220 1.90 -4.79 -17.44
CA TRP A 220 2.75 -4.69 -16.26
C TRP A 220 3.54 -3.37 -16.19
N VAL A 221 3.97 -2.78 -17.31
CA VAL A 221 4.71 -1.49 -17.30
C VAL A 221 3.85 -0.36 -16.75
N HIS A 222 2.55 -0.34 -17.09
CA HIS A 222 1.62 0.65 -16.57
C HIS A 222 1.35 0.41 -15.08
N HIS A 223 1.13 -0.85 -14.67
CA HIS A 223 0.92 -1.18 -13.26
C HIS A 223 2.16 -0.89 -12.40
N MET A 224 3.37 -1.10 -12.92
CA MET A 224 4.60 -0.71 -12.23
C MET A 224 4.63 0.80 -11.97
N TYR A 225 4.23 1.60 -12.97
CA TYR A 225 4.07 3.05 -12.78
C TYR A 225 3.06 3.36 -11.67
N GLU A 226 1.86 2.78 -11.73
CA GLU A 226 0.80 3.04 -10.75
C GLU A 226 1.19 2.67 -9.32
N GLU A 227 1.86 1.54 -9.13
CA GLU A 227 2.19 1.03 -7.79
C GLU A 227 3.48 1.63 -7.20
N PHE A 228 4.48 1.95 -8.03
CA PHE A 228 5.83 2.30 -7.56
C PHE A 228 6.32 3.70 -7.93
N PHE A 229 5.61 4.42 -8.82
CA PHE A 229 6.06 5.74 -9.30
C PHE A 229 4.96 6.81 -9.27
N ASN A 230 3.68 6.42 -9.15
CA ASN A 230 2.59 7.37 -9.09
C ASN A 230 2.57 8.09 -7.73
N ASN A 231 2.93 9.38 -7.75
CA ASN A 231 2.98 10.24 -6.56
C ASN A 231 1.68 10.24 -5.74
N LYS A 232 0.49 10.09 -6.37
CA LYS A 232 -0.78 10.02 -5.63
C LYS A 232 -0.86 8.76 -4.77
N ASN A 233 -0.42 7.63 -5.29
CA ASN A 233 -0.42 6.34 -4.59
C ASN A 233 0.73 6.26 -3.59
N LEU A 234 1.87 6.88 -3.90
CA LEU A 234 3.05 6.90 -3.05
C LEU A 234 2.97 7.89 -1.89
N ASN A 235 2.13 8.91 -1.94
CA ASN A 235 2.12 9.98 -0.93
C ASN A 235 1.95 9.47 0.51
N ASP A 236 1.03 8.51 0.74
CA ASP A 236 0.87 7.90 2.08
C ASP A 236 1.99 6.90 2.39
N LEU A 237 2.59 6.27 1.38
CA LEU A 237 3.63 5.26 1.54
C LEU A 237 5.03 5.85 1.78
N LEU A 238 5.35 6.97 1.14
CA LEU A 238 6.63 7.68 1.21
C LEU A 238 6.58 8.92 2.11
N TYR A 239 5.54 9.04 2.93
CA TYR A 239 5.33 10.17 3.82
C TYR A 239 6.60 10.47 4.63
N GLY A 240 7.18 11.67 4.42
CA GLY A 240 8.29 12.20 5.20
C GLY A 240 9.70 11.85 4.73
N THR A 241 9.89 10.96 3.74
CA THR A 241 11.23 10.54 3.28
C THR A 241 11.59 11.04 1.90
N MET A 242 10.69 10.96 0.91
CA MET A 242 10.75 11.67 -0.39
C MET A 242 9.35 11.62 -1.00
N ASN A 243 8.62 12.74 -1.04
CA ASN A 243 7.22 12.73 -1.48
C ASN A 243 7.02 12.44 -2.98
N LYS A 244 8.11 12.24 -3.73
CA LYS A 244 8.08 12.14 -5.19
C LYS A 244 9.10 11.14 -5.72
N ALA A 245 8.65 10.31 -6.65
CA ALA A 245 9.46 9.31 -7.32
C ALA A 245 9.67 9.70 -8.78
N ASP A 246 10.88 10.13 -9.12
CA ASP A 246 11.24 10.36 -10.53
C ASP A 246 11.58 9.03 -11.20
N MET A 247 10.64 8.51 -11.98
CA MET A 247 10.80 7.25 -12.71
C MET A 247 11.94 7.30 -13.74
N TYR A 248 12.23 8.48 -14.32
CA TYR A 248 13.30 8.62 -15.32
C TYR A 248 14.65 8.27 -14.72
N LEU A 249 14.91 8.72 -13.48
CA LEU A 249 16.17 8.47 -12.77
C LEU A 249 16.16 7.16 -11.99
N GLN A 250 15.01 6.77 -11.42
CA GLN A 250 14.93 5.60 -10.53
C GLN A 250 14.72 4.28 -11.28
N ALA A 251 14.15 4.31 -12.48
CA ALA A 251 13.94 3.12 -13.31
C ALA A 251 13.95 3.47 -14.81
N PRO A 252 15.12 3.82 -15.37
CA PRO A 252 15.20 4.42 -16.70
C PRO A 252 14.68 3.50 -17.82
N LEU A 253 14.90 2.18 -17.69
CA LEU A 253 14.36 1.19 -18.62
C LEU A 253 12.83 1.21 -18.59
N LEU A 254 12.23 1.10 -17.41
CA LEU A 254 10.78 1.11 -17.26
C LEU A 254 10.17 2.41 -17.80
N TYR A 255 10.81 3.55 -17.54
CA TYR A 255 10.38 4.85 -18.06
C TYR A 255 10.35 4.85 -19.59
N SER A 256 11.42 4.36 -20.21
CA SER A 256 11.56 4.34 -21.66
C SER A 256 10.52 3.41 -22.31
N LEU A 257 10.28 2.24 -21.72
CA LEU A 257 9.22 1.32 -22.16
C LEU A 257 7.82 1.91 -21.97
N TYR A 258 7.59 2.63 -20.86
CA TYR A 258 6.33 3.31 -20.58
C TYR A 258 6.04 4.41 -21.62
N LYS A 259 7.04 5.23 -21.94
CA LYS A 259 6.97 6.26 -22.99
C LYS A 259 6.73 5.67 -24.38
N LEU A 260 7.41 4.56 -24.71
CA LEU A 260 7.20 3.85 -25.97
C LEU A 260 5.75 3.34 -26.08
N LYS A 261 5.23 2.74 -25.01
CA LYS A 261 3.85 2.26 -24.95
C LYS A 261 2.81 3.38 -25.11
N GLN A 262 3.06 4.55 -24.51
CA GLN A 262 2.21 5.72 -24.71
C GLN A 262 2.22 6.19 -26.18
N LYS A 263 3.40 6.26 -26.81
CA LYS A 263 3.53 6.63 -28.24
C LYS A 263 2.81 5.67 -29.18
N GLN A 264 2.78 4.37 -28.85
CA GLN A 264 2.07 3.35 -29.62
C GLN A 264 0.54 3.35 -29.38
N GLY A 265 0.00 4.32 -28.63
CA GLY A 265 -1.45 4.55 -28.48
C GLY A 265 -2.17 3.55 -27.55
N LEU A 266 -1.42 2.79 -26.74
CA LEU A 266 -1.94 1.72 -25.88
C LEU A 266 -1.96 2.09 -24.38
N GLY A 267 -1.77 3.37 -24.05
CA GLY A 267 -1.89 3.93 -22.70
C GLY A 267 -2.55 5.30 -22.73
N LYS A 268 -3.23 5.69 -21.64
CA LYS A 268 -3.69 7.08 -21.47
C LYS A 268 -2.47 8.01 -21.56
N GLU A 269 -2.52 9.03 -22.41
CA GLU A 269 -1.54 10.12 -22.42
C GLU A 269 -1.50 10.74 -21.02
N ILE A 270 -0.36 10.59 -20.34
CA ILE A 270 -0.04 11.39 -19.16
C ILE A 270 1.00 12.39 -19.61
N THR A 271 0.73 13.67 -19.38
CA THR A 271 1.62 14.78 -19.73
C THR A 271 3.01 14.57 -19.12
N PRO A 272 4.10 14.97 -19.81
CA PRO A 272 5.48 14.87 -19.32
C PRO A 272 5.72 15.53 -17.94
N VAL A 273 4.80 16.40 -17.52
CA VAL A 273 4.79 17.09 -16.22
C VAL A 273 4.49 16.14 -15.05
N ASP A 274 3.92 14.95 -15.27
CA ASP A 274 3.74 13.96 -14.19
C ASP A 274 4.92 12.99 -14.07
N LEU A 275 5.91 13.07 -14.97
CA LEU A 275 7.07 12.17 -15.04
C LEU A 275 8.41 12.85 -14.71
N ARG A 276 8.43 14.18 -14.57
CA ARG A 276 9.64 14.98 -14.30
C ARG A 276 9.61 15.73 -12.97
N TYR A 277 8.67 15.42 -12.08
CA TYR A 277 8.42 16.28 -10.91
C TYR A 277 8.20 15.56 -9.61
#